data_AF-A0A7Y2HWF7-F1
#
_entry.id   AF-A0A7Y2HWF7-F1
#
_cell.length_a   1.000
_cell.length_b   1.000
_cell.length_c   1.000
_cell.angle_alpha   90.00
_cell.angle_beta   90.00
_cell.angle_gamma   90.00
#
_symmetry.space_group_name_H-M   'P 1'
#
loop_
_entity.id
_entity.type
_entity.pdbx_description
1 polymer ?
#
loop_
_entity_poly.entity_id
_entity_poly.type
_entity_poly.pdbx_seq_one_letter_code
_entity_poly.pdbx_strand_id
1 'polypeptide(L)'
;MERFTRLYLAIDATTRTSEKVSHLRDYFASAAPADAAWAVFFLTGHRLRRVITPKTLRAWVAEASGYPPWLITACRERVGDLAETMSLLLPAAETHDPLPLHRAVEERIAPLRRCDEETQRALVTATWAALPDDMRFVWNKLLLGSFRVGVGRRLVTRALAKVADIEPAIVAHRLMGGLTPTPEAYTQLVASEADVVEAGLRPYPFCLAHGLDDPPSETCGSRVDWQVEWKWDGIRAQLLRRGDDVVVWSRGEEIVNEQFPEIAAAGADLPPGTTLDGEILAWSDDRPLPFAALQRRLGRRMTQLALWTEVPVAFIAFDLLEQSGRDARERPLRERRAALETLLDGFDALSPLRPAPI
;
A
#
# COMPACT_ATOMS: atom_id res chain seq x y z
N MET A 1 11.80 -3.80 -20.41
CA MET A 1 12.30 -2.49 -19.97
C MET A 1 11.67 -1.37 -20.75
N GLU A 2 11.75 -1.35 -22.08
CA GLU A 2 11.22 -0.26 -22.91
C GLU A 2 9.81 0.21 -22.51
N ARG A 3 8.86 -0.73 -22.39
CA ARG A 3 7.47 -0.43 -22.04
C ARG A 3 7.34 0.17 -20.63
N PHE A 4 8.13 -0.33 -19.68
CA PHE A 4 8.16 0.18 -18.31
C PHE A 4 8.84 1.55 -18.24
N THR A 5 9.88 1.79 -19.03
CA THR A 5 10.50 3.10 -19.18
C THR A 5 9.53 4.11 -19.77
N ARG A 6 8.77 3.73 -20.81
CA ARG A 6 7.72 4.58 -21.38
C ARG A 6 6.63 4.90 -20.36
N LEU A 7 6.21 3.93 -19.55
CA LEU A 7 5.29 4.16 -18.43
C LEU A 7 5.87 5.17 -17.43
N TYR A 8 7.13 4.99 -17.03
CA TYR A 8 7.80 5.87 -16.07
C TYR A 8 7.79 7.33 -16.57
N LEU A 9 8.27 7.56 -17.79
CA LEU A 9 8.33 8.89 -18.40
C LEU A 9 6.93 9.51 -18.57
N ALA A 10 5.93 8.73 -18.98
CA ALA A 10 4.56 9.21 -19.12
C ALA A 10 3.94 9.63 -17.78
N ILE A 11 4.20 8.89 -16.70
CA ILE A 11 3.73 9.25 -15.36
C ILE A 11 4.45 10.50 -14.84
N ASP A 12 5.76 10.61 -15.06
CA ASP A 12 6.57 11.74 -14.60
C ASP A 12 6.19 13.05 -15.31
N ALA A 13 5.78 12.97 -16.58
CA ALA A 13 5.35 14.11 -17.39
C ALA A 13 3.97 14.69 -17.00
N THR A 14 3.20 14.07 -16.11
CA THR A 14 1.87 14.55 -15.70
C THR A 14 1.72 14.69 -14.19
N THR A 15 0.96 15.70 -13.76
CA THR A 15 0.53 15.87 -12.37
C THR A 15 -0.89 15.37 -12.12
N ARG A 16 -1.66 15.05 -13.18
CA ARG A 16 -3.08 14.69 -13.06
C ARG A 16 -3.26 13.25 -12.64
N THR A 17 -3.96 13.04 -11.53
CA THR A 17 -4.20 11.69 -10.98
C THR A 17 -4.94 10.77 -11.95
N SER A 18 -5.91 11.29 -12.71
CA SER A 18 -6.67 10.52 -13.70
C SER A 18 -5.80 9.99 -14.84
N GLU A 19 -4.90 10.81 -15.37
CA GLU A 19 -3.96 10.43 -16.44
C GLU A 19 -2.96 9.39 -15.95
N LYS A 20 -2.41 9.56 -14.74
CA LYS A 20 -1.54 8.54 -14.13
C LYS A 20 -2.22 7.18 -14.02
N VAL A 21 -3.48 7.16 -13.57
CA VAL A 21 -4.27 5.91 -13.50
C VAL A 21 -4.51 5.32 -14.88
N SER A 22 -4.71 6.15 -15.92
CA SER A 22 -4.85 5.68 -17.30
C SER A 22 -3.57 5.01 -17.81
N HIS A 23 -2.41 5.67 -17.67
CA HIS A 23 -1.12 5.10 -18.09
C HIS A 23 -0.81 3.77 -17.39
N LEU A 24 -1.09 3.70 -16.08
CA LEU A 24 -0.93 2.46 -15.30
C LEU A 24 -1.85 1.36 -15.84
N ARG A 25 -3.13 1.65 -16.05
CA ARG A 25 -4.09 0.67 -16.61
C ARG A 25 -3.61 0.16 -17.96
N ASP A 26 -3.24 1.06 -18.88
CA ASP A 26 -2.85 0.71 -20.24
C ASP A 26 -1.60 -0.19 -20.25
N TYR A 27 -0.64 0.11 -19.36
CA TYR A 27 0.52 -0.76 -19.15
C TYR A 27 0.11 -2.14 -18.61
N PHE A 28 -0.64 -2.20 -17.51
CA PHE A 28 -1.01 -3.47 -16.87
C PHE A 28 -1.91 -4.35 -17.75
N ALA A 29 -2.80 -3.76 -18.54
CA ALA A 29 -3.69 -4.49 -19.46
C ALA A 29 -2.93 -5.24 -20.57
N SER A 30 -1.71 -4.81 -20.89
CA SER A 30 -0.98 -5.32 -22.06
C SER A 30 0.42 -5.82 -21.75
N ALA A 31 0.95 -5.61 -20.54
CA ALA A 31 2.23 -6.12 -20.08
C ALA A 31 2.19 -7.65 -19.91
N ALA A 32 3.30 -8.33 -20.20
CA ALA A 32 3.45 -9.73 -19.85
C ALA A 32 3.36 -9.88 -18.31
N PRO A 33 2.74 -10.95 -17.78
CA PRO A 33 2.53 -11.11 -16.34
C PRO A 33 3.81 -10.96 -15.50
N ALA A 34 4.95 -11.45 -15.97
CA ALA A 34 6.25 -11.29 -15.30
C ALA A 34 6.67 -9.81 -15.16
N ASP A 35 6.53 -9.02 -16.23
CA ASP A 35 6.83 -7.58 -16.23
C ASP A 35 5.83 -6.79 -15.40
N ALA A 36 4.56 -7.20 -15.45
CA ALA A 36 3.50 -6.57 -14.66
C ALA A 36 3.72 -6.79 -13.16
N ALA A 37 4.11 -8.00 -12.74
CA ALA A 37 4.42 -8.32 -11.35
C ALA A 37 5.54 -7.44 -10.79
N TRP A 38 6.66 -7.31 -11.51
CA TRP A 38 7.76 -6.43 -11.13
C TRP A 38 7.38 -4.95 -11.15
N ALA A 39 6.57 -4.51 -12.11
CA ALA A 39 6.07 -3.14 -12.14
C ALA A 39 5.19 -2.84 -10.91
N VAL A 40 4.27 -3.74 -10.53
CA VAL A 40 3.47 -3.60 -9.30
C VAL A 40 4.38 -3.49 -8.09
N PHE A 41 5.39 -4.36 -7.97
CA PHE A 41 6.35 -4.33 -6.86
C PHE A 41 7.01 -2.94 -6.71
N PHE A 42 7.56 -2.37 -7.78
CA PHE A 42 8.22 -1.06 -7.71
C PHE A 42 7.24 0.11 -7.53
N LEU A 43 6.11 0.12 -8.22
CA LEU A 43 5.14 1.22 -8.20
C LEU A 43 4.33 1.27 -6.89
N THR A 44 4.24 0.16 -6.15
CA THR A 44 3.66 0.14 -4.79
C THR A 44 4.67 0.54 -3.71
N GLY A 45 5.91 0.88 -4.10
CA GLY A 45 6.95 1.44 -3.23
C GLY A 45 7.92 0.41 -2.65
N HIS A 46 7.87 -0.85 -3.08
CA HIS A 46 8.92 -1.81 -2.75
C HIS A 46 10.19 -1.51 -3.54
N ARG A 47 11.32 -1.89 -2.97
CA ARG A 47 12.64 -1.62 -3.52
C ARG A 47 13.56 -2.78 -3.25
N LEU A 48 14.45 -3.03 -4.20
CA LEU A 48 15.50 -4.00 -4.02
C LEU A 48 16.51 -3.48 -2.99
N ARG A 49 17.00 -4.37 -2.13
CA ARG A 49 18.12 -4.05 -1.23
C ARG A 49 19.32 -3.60 -2.06
N ARG A 50 19.79 -2.39 -1.79
CA ARG A 50 20.95 -1.78 -2.44
C ARG A 50 22.21 -2.60 -2.14
N VAL A 51 22.93 -2.93 -3.20
CA VAL A 51 24.20 -3.69 -3.13
C VAL A 51 25.39 -2.78 -3.40
N ILE A 52 25.28 -1.94 -4.43
CA ILE A 52 26.36 -1.04 -4.85
C ILE A 52 26.12 0.34 -4.27
N THR A 53 27.19 0.95 -3.75
CA THR A 53 27.11 2.29 -3.16
C THR A 53 27.09 3.38 -4.24
N PRO A 54 26.46 4.55 -3.99
CA PRO A 54 26.56 5.71 -4.88
C PRO A 54 28.00 6.20 -5.12
N LYS A 55 28.92 5.91 -4.20
CA LYS A 55 30.35 6.24 -4.37
C LYS A 55 30.98 5.34 -5.43
N THR A 56 30.77 4.03 -5.30
CA THR A 56 31.26 3.01 -6.25
C THR A 56 30.70 3.25 -7.66
N LEU A 57 29.39 3.48 -7.79
CA LEU A 57 28.79 3.74 -9.11
C LEU A 57 29.35 4.99 -9.78
N ARG A 58 29.61 6.08 -9.02
CA ARG A 58 30.24 7.28 -9.58
C ARG A 58 31.66 7.02 -10.07
N ALA A 59 32.42 6.18 -9.39
CA ALA A 59 33.75 5.79 -9.85
C ALA A 59 33.69 5.04 -11.18
N TRP A 60 32.78 4.06 -11.30
CA TRP A 60 32.59 3.32 -12.55
C TRP A 60 32.07 4.19 -13.70
N VAL A 61 31.25 5.20 -13.40
CA VAL A 61 30.80 6.18 -14.41
C VAL A 61 31.96 7.05 -14.87
N ALA A 62 32.84 7.50 -13.96
CA ALA A 62 34.05 8.25 -14.33
C ALA A 62 34.95 7.41 -15.25
N GLU A 63 35.17 6.13 -14.91
CA GLU A 63 35.92 5.19 -15.75
C GLU A 63 35.26 4.99 -17.13
N ALA A 64 33.95 4.72 -17.17
CA ALA A 64 33.24 4.41 -18.42
C ALA A 64 33.04 5.63 -19.33
N SER A 65 32.92 6.84 -18.78
CA SER A 65 32.74 8.09 -19.54
C SER A 65 34.06 8.77 -19.91
N GLY A 66 35.17 8.40 -19.25
CA GLY A 66 36.46 9.09 -19.38
C GLY A 66 36.51 10.46 -18.69
N TYR A 67 35.47 10.87 -17.98
CA TYR A 67 35.44 12.14 -17.26
C TYR A 67 36.08 12.03 -15.86
N PRO A 68 36.77 13.09 -15.39
CA PRO A 68 37.37 13.06 -14.07
C PRO A 68 36.31 13.02 -12.95
N PRO A 69 36.56 12.38 -11.80
CA PRO A 69 35.56 12.20 -10.73
C PRO A 69 34.94 13.50 -10.18
N TRP A 70 35.67 14.60 -10.20
CA TRP A 70 35.17 15.90 -9.76
C TRP A 70 34.05 16.42 -10.69
N LEU A 71 34.14 16.15 -12.00
CA LEU A 71 33.14 16.57 -12.98
C LEU A 71 31.84 15.79 -12.79
N ILE A 72 31.94 14.47 -12.55
CA ILE A 72 30.77 13.64 -12.21
C ILE A 72 30.04 14.20 -10.99
N THR A 73 30.80 14.63 -9.97
CA THR A 73 30.24 15.19 -8.74
C THR A 73 29.56 16.55 -9.00
N ALA A 74 30.19 17.44 -9.76
CA ALA A 74 29.61 18.73 -10.14
C ALA A 74 28.34 18.58 -10.98
N CYS A 75 28.33 17.66 -11.96
CA CYS A 75 27.15 17.35 -12.76
C CYS A 75 26.01 16.82 -11.87
N ARG A 76 26.32 15.93 -10.92
CA ARG A 76 25.32 15.41 -9.97
C ARG A 76 24.73 16.51 -9.10
N GLU A 77 25.52 17.48 -8.66
CA GLU A 77 25.02 18.61 -7.87
C GLU A 77 24.09 19.50 -8.68
N ARG A 78 24.33 19.65 -9.99
CA ARG A 78 23.47 20.41 -10.89
C ARG A 78 22.18 19.69 -11.24
N VAL A 79 22.23 18.40 -11.55
CA VAL A 79 21.08 17.57 -11.94
C VAL A 79 20.24 17.20 -10.71
N GLY A 80 20.87 16.99 -9.55
CA GLY A 80 20.21 16.62 -8.30
C GLY A 80 19.93 15.12 -8.16
N ASP A 81 19.81 14.39 -9.27
CA ASP A 81 19.59 12.94 -9.30
C ASP A 81 20.78 12.17 -9.90
N LEU A 82 21.26 11.15 -9.17
CA LEU A 82 22.41 10.37 -9.61
C LEU A 82 22.08 9.48 -10.81
N ALA A 83 20.90 8.86 -10.87
CA ALA A 83 20.56 7.97 -11.98
C ALA A 83 20.48 8.73 -13.31
N GLU A 84 19.90 9.93 -13.28
CA GLU A 84 19.83 10.85 -14.42
C GLU A 84 21.21 11.36 -14.82
N THR A 85 22.02 11.77 -13.84
CA THR A 85 23.40 12.20 -14.10
C THR A 85 24.19 11.10 -14.81
N MET A 86 24.04 9.85 -14.37
CA MET A 86 24.72 8.71 -14.97
C MET A 86 24.26 8.47 -16.41
N SER A 87 22.94 8.47 -16.68
CA SER A 87 22.44 8.26 -18.04
C SER A 87 22.88 9.35 -19.03
N LEU A 88 23.09 10.59 -18.56
CA LEU A 88 23.55 11.70 -19.39
C LEU A 88 25.06 11.70 -19.66
N LEU A 89 25.86 11.13 -18.76
CA LEU A 89 27.33 11.14 -18.85
C LEU A 89 27.92 9.87 -19.48
N LEU A 90 27.18 8.76 -19.43
CA LEU A 90 27.64 7.51 -20.03
C LEU A 90 27.65 7.61 -21.56
N PRO A 91 28.61 6.95 -22.24
CA PRO A 91 28.66 6.93 -23.71
C PRO A 91 27.38 6.33 -24.30
N ALA A 92 27.07 6.60 -25.57
CA ALA A 92 25.92 5.99 -26.23
C ALA A 92 25.99 4.46 -26.19
N ALA A 93 24.84 3.80 -26.11
CA ALA A 93 24.78 2.34 -26.11
C ALA A 93 25.35 1.78 -27.43
N GLU A 94 26.17 0.74 -27.33
CA GLU A 94 26.77 0.06 -28.49
C GLU A 94 25.78 -0.93 -29.11
N THR A 95 24.85 -1.44 -28.30
CA THR A 95 23.81 -2.39 -28.72
C THR A 95 22.45 -1.96 -28.18
N HIS A 96 21.39 -2.49 -28.78
CA HIS A 96 20.03 -2.33 -28.30
C HIS A 96 19.48 -3.69 -27.87
N ASP A 97 19.57 -3.99 -26.58
CA ASP A 97 18.97 -5.19 -25.99
C ASP A 97 17.52 -4.87 -25.59
N PRO A 98 16.48 -5.44 -26.24
CA PRO A 98 15.08 -5.23 -25.90
C PRO A 98 14.68 -6.03 -24.65
N LEU A 99 15.49 -5.95 -23.58
CA LEU A 99 15.36 -6.75 -22.38
C LEU A 99 14.04 -6.42 -21.66
N PRO A 100 13.14 -7.39 -21.38
CA PRO A 100 11.93 -7.15 -20.61
C PRO A 100 12.27 -6.80 -19.14
N LEU A 101 11.34 -6.17 -18.42
CA LEU A 101 11.60 -5.65 -17.07
C LEU A 101 12.02 -6.76 -16.10
N HIS A 102 11.31 -7.89 -16.10
CA HIS A 102 11.62 -9.02 -15.20
C HIS A 102 13.04 -9.53 -15.40
N ARG A 103 13.48 -9.72 -16.64
CA ARG A 103 14.85 -10.14 -17.00
C ARG A 103 15.89 -9.09 -16.61
N ALA A 104 15.63 -7.81 -16.83
CA ALA A 104 16.52 -6.74 -16.37
C ALA A 104 16.72 -6.76 -14.85
N VAL A 105 15.71 -7.12 -14.08
CA VAL A 105 15.84 -7.28 -12.63
C VAL A 105 16.53 -8.58 -12.27
N GLU A 106 16.02 -9.71 -12.74
CA GLU A 106 16.43 -11.06 -12.33
C GLU A 106 17.83 -11.44 -12.83
N GLU A 107 18.23 -10.94 -14.00
CA GLU A 107 19.54 -11.26 -14.59
C GLU A 107 20.59 -10.18 -14.37
N ARG A 108 20.20 -8.89 -14.26
CA ARG A 108 21.16 -7.78 -14.20
C ARG A 108 21.27 -7.11 -12.84
N ILE A 109 20.22 -7.14 -12.00
CA ILE A 109 20.22 -6.49 -10.69
C ILE A 109 20.31 -7.49 -9.54
N ALA A 110 19.46 -8.52 -9.54
CA ALA A 110 19.38 -9.49 -8.45
C ALA A 110 20.69 -10.28 -8.23
N PRO A 111 21.42 -10.72 -9.28
CA PRO A 111 22.65 -11.50 -9.10
C PRO A 111 23.78 -10.71 -8.45
N LEU A 112 23.80 -9.38 -8.58
CA LEU A 112 24.84 -8.50 -8.01
C LEU A 112 25.08 -8.75 -6.53
N ARG A 113 24.04 -9.16 -5.78
CA ARG A 113 24.14 -9.49 -4.34
C ARG A 113 25.12 -10.61 -4.02
N ARG A 114 25.37 -11.51 -4.97
CA ARG A 114 26.17 -12.72 -4.79
C ARG A 114 27.54 -12.61 -5.47
N CYS A 115 27.77 -11.53 -6.20
CA CYS A 115 28.98 -11.27 -6.97
C CYS A 115 29.97 -10.44 -6.16
N ASP A 116 31.27 -10.64 -6.42
CA ASP A 116 32.32 -9.74 -5.97
C ASP A 116 32.30 -8.40 -6.74
N GLU A 117 33.08 -7.43 -6.28
CA GLU A 117 33.06 -6.07 -6.86
C GLU A 117 33.49 -6.05 -8.34
N GLU A 118 34.43 -6.92 -8.74
CA GLU A 118 34.88 -7.02 -10.13
C GLU A 118 33.77 -7.53 -11.06
N THR A 119 33.09 -8.61 -10.66
CA THR A 119 31.95 -9.16 -11.41
C THR A 119 30.76 -8.20 -11.39
N GLN A 120 30.52 -7.51 -10.27
CA GLN A 120 29.50 -6.46 -10.21
C GLN A 120 29.79 -5.36 -11.21
N ARG A 121 31.02 -4.85 -11.25
CA ARG A 121 31.44 -3.81 -12.20
C ARG A 121 31.21 -4.25 -13.63
N ALA A 122 31.69 -5.45 -14.00
CA ALA A 122 31.54 -5.99 -15.35
C ALA A 122 30.07 -6.12 -15.77
N LEU A 123 29.20 -6.61 -14.89
CA LEU A 123 27.77 -6.75 -15.20
C LEU A 123 27.09 -5.39 -15.38
N VAL A 124 27.42 -4.42 -14.53
CA VAL A 124 26.85 -3.06 -14.60
C VAL A 124 27.29 -2.33 -15.86
N THR A 125 28.59 -2.34 -16.19
CA THR A 125 29.11 -1.68 -17.39
C THR A 125 28.59 -2.34 -18.67
N ALA A 126 28.51 -3.67 -18.72
CA ALA A 126 27.89 -4.38 -19.84
C ALA A 126 26.41 -4.00 -20.01
N THR A 127 25.69 -3.82 -18.91
CA THR A 127 24.28 -3.37 -18.97
C THR A 127 24.16 -1.93 -19.47
N TRP A 128 25.09 -1.03 -19.10
CA TRP A 128 25.13 0.32 -19.64
C TRP A 128 25.47 0.39 -21.13
N ALA A 129 26.26 -0.55 -21.65
CA ALA A 129 26.58 -0.62 -23.07
C ALA A 129 25.40 -1.16 -23.91
N ALA A 130 24.43 -1.84 -23.28
CA ALA A 130 23.32 -2.51 -23.97
C ALA A 130 21.97 -1.79 -23.88
N LEU A 131 21.83 -0.79 -22.99
CA LEU A 131 20.59 -0.07 -22.76
C LEU A 131 20.67 1.37 -23.30
N PRO A 132 19.65 1.86 -24.04
CA PRO A 132 19.53 3.28 -24.39
C PRO A 132 19.40 4.22 -23.19
N ASP A 133 19.63 5.51 -23.39
CA ASP A 133 19.68 6.56 -22.36
C ASP A 133 18.49 6.52 -21.40
N ASP A 134 17.26 6.55 -21.92
CA ASP A 134 16.04 6.51 -21.10
C ASP A 134 15.90 5.21 -20.30
N MET A 135 16.33 4.08 -20.88
CA MET A 135 16.29 2.79 -20.19
C MET A 135 17.37 2.71 -19.11
N ARG A 136 18.56 3.27 -19.36
CA ARG A 136 19.63 3.39 -18.36
C ARG A 136 19.22 4.25 -17.20
N PHE A 137 18.54 5.35 -17.47
CA PHE A 137 18.00 6.21 -16.42
C PHE A 137 17.09 5.42 -15.47
N VAL A 138 16.07 4.75 -16.02
CA VAL A 138 15.12 3.95 -15.21
C VAL A 138 15.82 2.77 -14.55
N TRP A 139 16.71 2.06 -15.25
CA TRP A 139 17.45 0.93 -14.68
C TRP A 139 18.35 1.37 -13.51
N ASN A 140 19.06 2.49 -13.63
CA ASN A 140 19.87 3.06 -12.57
C ASN A 140 19.01 3.47 -11.35
N LYS A 141 17.77 3.98 -11.55
CA LYS A 141 16.82 4.24 -10.45
C LYS A 141 16.45 2.96 -9.69
N LEU A 142 16.21 1.87 -10.42
CA LEU A 142 15.91 0.56 -9.83
C LEU A 142 17.11 0.03 -9.04
N LEU A 143 18.31 0.10 -9.62
CA LEU A 143 19.56 -0.35 -9.00
C LEU A 143 19.86 0.40 -7.69
N LEU A 144 19.68 1.72 -7.70
CA LEU A 144 19.94 2.59 -6.54
C LEU A 144 18.86 2.50 -5.45
N GLY A 145 17.70 1.89 -5.75
CA GLY A 145 16.53 1.85 -4.86
C GLY A 145 15.93 3.23 -4.61
N SER A 146 16.18 4.18 -5.52
CA SER A 146 15.72 5.57 -5.49
C SER A 146 14.48 5.80 -6.38
N PHE A 147 13.90 4.72 -6.90
CA PHE A 147 12.72 4.75 -7.75
C PHE A 147 11.53 5.43 -7.05
N ARG A 148 11.13 6.58 -7.59
CA ARG A 148 9.95 7.36 -7.20
C ARG A 148 9.41 8.01 -8.47
N VAL A 149 8.10 7.91 -8.70
CA VAL A 149 7.45 8.42 -9.92
C VAL A 149 6.10 9.10 -9.61
N GLY A 150 5.91 9.59 -8.39
CA GLY A 150 4.65 10.26 -8.01
C GLY A 150 3.40 9.38 -8.13
N VAL A 151 3.59 8.06 -8.03
CA VAL A 151 2.55 7.03 -7.95
C VAL A 151 2.86 6.20 -6.71
N GLY A 152 1.80 5.83 -5.99
CA GLY A 152 1.88 4.95 -4.83
C GLY A 152 0.79 3.89 -4.88
N ARG A 153 0.76 3.05 -3.84
CA ARG A 153 -0.12 1.87 -3.74
C ARG A 153 -1.56 2.15 -4.14
N ARG A 154 -2.17 3.23 -3.64
CA ARG A 154 -3.56 3.62 -3.95
C ARG A 154 -3.84 3.78 -5.45
N LEU A 155 -2.93 4.41 -6.21
CA LEU A 155 -3.13 4.60 -7.65
C LEU A 155 -2.90 3.32 -8.44
N VAL A 156 -1.94 2.50 -8.01
CA VAL A 156 -1.71 1.16 -8.60
C VAL A 156 -2.93 0.28 -8.39
N THR A 157 -3.48 0.23 -7.16
CA THR A 157 -4.71 -0.49 -6.83
C THR A 157 -5.87 -0.07 -7.73
N ARG A 158 -6.11 1.25 -7.88
CA ARG A 158 -7.16 1.76 -8.77
C ARG A 158 -6.97 1.38 -10.23
N ALA A 159 -5.73 1.34 -10.71
CA ALA A 159 -5.43 0.96 -12.10
C ALA A 159 -5.66 -0.54 -12.33
N LEU A 160 -5.16 -1.39 -11.43
CA LEU A 160 -5.35 -2.85 -11.48
C LEU A 160 -6.82 -3.23 -11.35
N ALA A 161 -7.59 -2.55 -10.50
CA ALA A 161 -9.04 -2.75 -10.37
C ALA A 161 -9.77 -2.54 -11.70
N LYS A 162 -9.35 -1.52 -12.48
CA LYS A 162 -9.88 -1.28 -13.83
C LYS A 162 -9.44 -2.32 -14.86
N VAL A 163 -8.29 -2.96 -14.67
CA VAL A 163 -7.80 -4.04 -15.56
C VAL A 163 -8.56 -5.33 -15.29
N ALA A 164 -8.81 -5.63 -14.02
CA ALA A 164 -9.51 -6.83 -13.58
C ALA A 164 -11.04 -6.71 -13.64
N ASP A 165 -11.56 -5.48 -13.80
CA ASP A 165 -12.99 -5.16 -13.69
C ASP A 165 -13.60 -5.59 -12.34
N ILE A 166 -12.89 -5.29 -11.26
CA ILE A 166 -13.30 -5.62 -9.88
C ILE A 166 -13.17 -4.40 -8.98
N GLU A 167 -13.77 -4.44 -7.78
CA GLU A 167 -13.69 -3.30 -6.85
C GLU A 167 -12.25 -3.04 -6.37
N PRO A 168 -11.80 -1.77 -6.27
CA PRO A 168 -10.47 -1.43 -5.76
C PRO A 168 -10.14 -2.02 -4.40
N ALA A 169 -11.16 -2.24 -3.57
CA ALA A 169 -11.00 -2.83 -2.25
C ALA A 169 -10.40 -4.25 -2.32
N ILE A 170 -10.83 -5.05 -3.29
CA ILE A 170 -10.38 -6.44 -3.48
C ILE A 170 -8.93 -6.48 -3.91
N VAL A 171 -8.55 -5.63 -4.87
CA VAL A 171 -7.16 -5.51 -5.30
C VAL A 171 -6.27 -5.06 -4.14
N ALA A 172 -6.73 -4.10 -3.32
CA ALA A 172 -5.98 -3.63 -2.16
C ALA A 172 -5.72 -4.77 -1.17
N HIS A 173 -6.72 -5.64 -0.99
CA HIS A 173 -6.65 -6.83 -0.16
C HIS A 173 -5.68 -7.88 -0.73
N ARG A 174 -5.77 -8.21 -2.02
CA ARG A 174 -4.83 -9.14 -2.68
C ARG A 174 -3.38 -8.67 -2.64
N LEU A 175 -3.15 -7.37 -2.50
CA LEU A 175 -1.81 -6.80 -2.30
C LEU A 175 -1.33 -6.82 -0.84
N MET A 176 -2.14 -7.29 0.12
CA MET A 176 -1.78 -7.38 1.55
C MET A 176 -0.61 -8.36 1.73
N GLY A 177 0.30 -8.07 2.66
CA GLY A 177 1.51 -8.88 2.88
C GLY A 177 2.66 -8.63 1.88
N GLY A 178 2.40 -7.84 0.83
CA GLY A 178 3.37 -7.55 -0.23
C GLY A 178 3.31 -8.58 -1.36
N LEU A 179 3.59 -8.12 -2.58
CA LEU A 179 3.60 -8.99 -3.76
C LEU A 179 4.99 -9.60 -3.94
N THR A 180 5.09 -10.93 -3.89
CA THR A 180 6.24 -11.62 -4.50
C THR A 180 6.10 -11.49 -6.02
N PRO A 181 7.04 -10.86 -6.74
CA PRO A 181 6.85 -10.49 -8.13
C PRO A 181 6.99 -11.70 -9.07
N THR A 182 5.98 -12.56 -9.10
CA THR A 182 5.89 -13.70 -10.03
C THR A 182 4.71 -13.53 -11.00
N PRO A 183 4.76 -14.17 -12.19
CA PRO A 183 3.65 -14.20 -13.14
C PRO A 183 2.33 -14.67 -12.51
N GLU A 184 2.40 -15.69 -11.66
CA GLU A 184 1.24 -16.31 -11.00
C GLU A 184 0.61 -15.33 -10.01
N ALA A 185 1.43 -14.67 -9.20
CA ALA A 185 0.98 -13.67 -8.24
C ALA A 185 0.28 -12.49 -8.93
N TYR A 186 0.80 -12.03 -10.07
CA TYR A 186 0.12 -11.00 -10.87
C TYR A 186 -1.20 -11.51 -11.45
N THR A 187 -1.22 -12.74 -11.97
CA THR A 187 -2.44 -13.32 -12.55
C THR A 187 -3.55 -13.45 -11.51
N GLN A 188 -3.22 -13.90 -10.30
CA GLN A 188 -4.15 -13.94 -9.16
C GLN A 188 -4.62 -12.53 -8.76
N LEU A 189 -3.71 -11.56 -8.80
CA LEU A 189 -4.03 -10.17 -8.47
C LEU A 189 -5.09 -9.57 -9.40
N VAL A 190 -5.05 -9.89 -10.70
CA VAL A 190 -6.00 -9.38 -11.71
C VAL A 190 -7.10 -10.36 -12.10
N ALA A 191 -7.21 -11.50 -11.42
CA ALA A 191 -8.28 -12.48 -11.65
C ALA A 191 -9.66 -11.88 -11.36
N SER A 192 -10.68 -12.25 -12.13
CA SER A 192 -12.04 -11.76 -11.92
C SER A 192 -12.60 -12.25 -10.57
N GLU A 193 -13.66 -11.63 -10.07
CA GLU A 193 -14.34 -12.10 -8.85
C GLU A 193 -14.95 -13.49 -9.00
N ALA A 194 -15.38 -13.88 -10.20
CA ALA A 194 -15.92 -15.20 -10.45
C ALA A 194 -14.85 -16.30 -10.37
N ASP A 195 -13.59 -15.94 -10.61
CA ASP A 195 -12.44 -16.85 -10.57
C ASP A 195 -11.80 -16.96 -9.18
N VAL A 196 -12.16 -16.07 -8.25
CA VAL A 196 -11.64 -16.03 -6.88
C VAL A 196 -12.78 -16.30 -5.91
N VAL A 197 -12.79 -17.48 -5.31
CA VAL A 197 -13.81 -17.98 -4.37
C VAL A 197 -14.00 -17.09 -3.12
N GLU A 198 -13.19 -16.06 -2.93
CA GLU A 198 -13.25 -15.15 -1.79
C GLU A 198 -13.89 -13.79 -2.13
N ALA A 199 -15.23 -13.77 -2.15
CA ALA A 199 -16.00 -12.57 -1.81
C ALA A 199 -15.83 -12.16 -0.33
N GLY A 200 -15.12 -12.98 0.45
CA GLY A 200 -15.13 -13.01 1.90
C GLY A 200 -14.29 -11.97 2.62
N LEU A 201 -13.73 -10.91 2.03
CA LEU A 201 -12.96 -9.91 2.83
C LEU A 201 -13.24 -8.44 2.46
N ARG A 202 -14.34 -8.19 1.75
CA ARG A 202 -14.78 -6.81 1.49
C ARG A 202 -15.44 -6.18 2.71
N PRO A 203 -15.13 -4.91 3.02
CA PRO A 203 -15.90 -4.13 3.98
C PRO A 203 -17.33 -3.93 3.45
N TYR A 204 -18.26 -3.74 4.38
CA TYR A 204 -19.57 -3.20 4.02
C TYR A 204 -19.46 -1.70 3.70
N PRO A 205 -20.37 -1.15 2.89
CA PRO A 205 -20.45 0.30 2.70
C PRO A 205 -20.61 1.02 4.06
N PHE A 206 -19.83 2.09 4.27
CA PHE A 206 -19.93 2.90 5.48
C PHE A 206 -21.23 3.70 5.47
N CYS A 207 -22.10 3.46 6.47
CA CYS A 207 -23.27 4.30 6.70
C CYS A 207 -22.83 5.71 7.12
N LEU A 208 -23.33 6.74 6.44
CA LEU A 208 -22.93 8.13 6.67
C LEU A 208 -23.97 8.87 7.50
N ALA A 209 -23.49 9.72 8.42
CA ALA A 209 -24.34 10.62 9.18
C ALA A 209 -24.54 11.93 8.42
N HIS A 210 -25.70 12.54 8.63
CA HIS A 210 -26.04 13.88 8.16
C HIS A 210 -26.07 14.84 9.35
N GLY A 211 -25.53 16.04 9.16
CA GLY A 211 -25.73 17.12 10.13
C GLY A 211 -27.20 17.53 10.15
N LEU A 212 -27.70 17.90 11.33
CA LEU A 212 -29.03 18.48 11.48
C LEU A 212 -28.90 20.00 11.53
N ASP A 213 -29.69 20.70 10.72
CA ASP A 213 -29.79 22.16 10.74
C ASP A 213 -30.79 22.64 11.80
N ASP A 214 -31.87 21.87 11.98
CA ASP A 214 -32.93 22.14 12.96
C ASP A 214 -32.73 21.32 14.27
N PRO A 215 -33.38 21.73 15.38
CA PRO A 215 -33.30 20.99 16.63
C PRO A 215 -33.77 19.53 16.46
N PRO A 216 -33.08 18.54 17.04
CA PRO A 216 -33.45 17.13 16.90
C PRO A 216 -34.90 16.81 17.33
N SER A 217 -35.46 17.59 18.26
CA SER A 217 -36.86 17.44 18.70
C SER A 217 -37.90 17.72 17.61
N GLU A 218 -37.52 18.40 16.53
CA GLU A 218 -38.41 18.75 15.42
C GLU A 218 -38.26 17.78 14.24
N THR A 219 -37.08 17.18 14.06
CA THR A 219 -36.75 16.37 12.88
C THR A 219 -36.59 14.88 13.16
N CYS A 220 -36.29 14.48 14.40
CA CYS A 220 -35.91 13.10 14.74
C CYS A 220 -36.98 12.33 15.52
N GLY A 221 -38.20 12.87 15.66
CA GLY A 221 -39.29 12.21 16.38
C GLY A 221 -39.07 12.16 17.90
N SER A 222 -39.60 11.13 18.55
CA SER A 222 -39.58 11.02 20.00
C SER A 222 -38.20 10.66 20.55
N ARG A 223 -37.77 11.33 21.62
CA ARG A 223 -36.48 11.10 22.29
C ARG A 223 -36.31 9.68 22.84
N VAL A 224 -37.41 8.99 23.12
CA VAL A 224 -37.38 7.62 23.65
C VAL A 224 -36.93 6.59 22.60
N ASP A 225 -36.99 6.96 21.32
CA ASP A 225 -36.58 6.12 20.20
C ASP A 225 -35.12 6.41 19.77
N TRP A 226 -34.44 7.35 20.45
CA TRP A 226 -33.08 7.75 20.10
C TRP A 226 -32.04 6.87 20.78
N GLN A 227 -31.00 6.52 20.02
CA GLN A 227 -29.73 6.07 20.56
C GLN A 227 -28.72 7.18 20.31
N VAL A 228 -28.06 7.64 21.37
CA VAL A 228 -27.10 8.75 21.32
C VAL A 228 -25.75 8.20 21.71
N GLU A 229 -24.73 8.49 20.90
CA GLU A 229 -23.37 8.06 21.15
C GLU A 229 -22.42 9.25 20.99
N TRP A 230 -21.25 9.13 21.61
CA TRP A 230 -20.17 10.08 21.42
C TRP A 230 -19.69 10.07 19.98
N LYS A 231 -19.55 11.25 19.38
CA LYS A 231 -18.82 11.40 18.12
C LYS A 231 -17.33 11.41 18.40
N TRP A 232 -16.69 10.26 18.21
CA TRP A 232 -15.27 10.09 18.40
C TRP A 232 -14.42 10.87 17.38
N ASP A 233 -13.18 11.20 17.76
CA ASP A 233 -12.18 11.90 16.95
C ASP A 233 -11.01 10.96 16.66
N GLY A 234 -11.17 10.11 15.65
CA GLY A 234 -10.27 9.00 15.37
C GLY A 234 -10.18 8.63 13.90
N ILE A 235 -9.88 7.35 13.66
CA ILE A 235 -9.92 6.75 12.32
C ILE A 235 -11.05 5.74 12.29
N ARG A 236 -12.16 6.09 11.63
CA ARG A 236 -13.24 5.15 11.36
C ARG A 236 -12.74 3.96 10.54
N ALA A 237 -13.00 2.75 11.04
CA ALA A 237 -12.61 1.52 10.40
C ALA A 237 -13.63 0.40 10.66
N GLN A 238 -13.69 -0.55 9.73
CA GLN A 238 -14.37 -1.82 9.94
C GLN A 238 -13.34 -2.90 10.31
N LEU A 239 -13.66 -3.71 11.30
CA LEU A 239 -12.88 -4.89 11.68
C LEU A 239 -13.63 -6.13 11.21
N LEU A 240 -13.04 -6.85 10.26
CA LEU A 240 -13.61 -8.04 9.64
C LEU A 240 -12.85 -9.27 10.11
N ARG A 241 -13.57 -10.31 10.52
CA ARG A 241 -13.04 -11.65 10.74
C ARG A 241 -13.85 -12.65 9.92
N ARG A 242 -13.28 -13.23 8.86
CA ARG A 242 -13.95 -14.19 7.97
C ARG A 242 -12.97 -15.32 7.62
N GLY A 243 -13.35 -16.55 7.89
CA GLY A 243 -12.39 -17.67 7.88
C GLY A 243 -11.29 -17.44 8.92
N ASP A 244 -10.03 -17.55 8.50
CA ASP A 244 -8.85 -17.26 9.33
C ASP A 244 -8.32 -15.84 9.13
N ASP A 245 -8.88 -15.09 8.17
CA ASP A 245 -8.41 -13.76 7.83
C ASP A 245 -9.05 -12.68 8.70
N VAL A 246 -8.20 -11.75 9.15
CA VAL A 246 -8.60 -10.54 9.87
C VAL A 246 -8.20 -9.31 9.07
N VAL A 247 -9.13 -8.39 8.85
CA VAL A 247 -8.89 -7.15 8.12
C VAL A 247 -9.38 -5.96 8.91
N VAL A 248 -8.50 -4.97 9.11
CA VAL A 248 -8.86 -3.64 9.61
C VAL A 248 -8.94 -2.71 8.42
N TRP A 249 -10.16 -2.32 8.03
CA TRP A 249 -10.42 -1.53 6.84
C TRP A 249 -10.79 -0.09 7.21
N SER A 250 -9.92 0.88 6.92
CA SER A 250 -10.24 2.29 7.17
C SER A 250 -11.22 2.85 6.14
N ARG A 251 -11.99 3.87 6.54
CA ARG A 251 -12.89 4.61 5.62
C ARG A 251 -12.16 5.23 4.43
N GLY A 252 -10.85 5.49 4.53
CA GLY A 252 -10.01 5.98 3.43
C GLY A 252 -9.76 4.96 2.31
N GLU A 253 -10.40 3.78 2.39
CA GLU A 253 -10.21 2.63 1.49
C GLU A 253 -8.81 2.01 1.58
N GLU A 254 -8.21 2.12 2.75
CA GLU A 254 -6.90 1.55 3.03
C GLU A 254 -7.04 0.49 4.12
N ILE A 255 -6.44 -0.68 3.86
CA ILE A 255 -6.23 -1.72 4.87
C ILE A 255 -5.14 -1.24 5.80
N VAL A 256 -5.41 -1.29 7.10
CA VAL A 256 -4.54 -0.70 8.12
C VAL A 256 -3.98 -1.67 9.16
N ASN A 257 -4.01 -2.98 8.88
CA ASN A 257 -3.48 -4.02 9.77
C ASN A 257 -2.04 -3.76 10.23
N GLU A 258 -1.14 -3.36 9.31
CA GLU A 258 0.27 -3.08 9.67
C GLU A 258 0.43 -1.82 10.54
N GLN A 259 -0.53 -0.90 10.51
CA GLN A 259 -0.53 0.30 11.35
C GLN A 259 -1.26 0.11 12.68
N PHE A 260 -2.07 -0.95 12.82
CA PHE A 260 -2.77 -1.30 14.05
C PHE A 260 -2.73 -2.81 14.29
N PRO A 261 -1.52 -3.41 14.41
CA PRO A 261 -1.38 -4.85 14.55
C PRO A 261 -2.06 -5.41 15.79
N GLU A 262 -2.18 -4.63 16.87
CA GLU A 262 -2.90 -5.05 18.08
C GLU A 262 -4.42 -5.20 17.87
N ILE A 263 -5.01 -4.36 17.01
CA ILE A 263 -6.43 -4.48 16.65
C ILE A 263 -6.65 -5.69 15.75
N ALA A 264 -5.75 -5.92 14.79
CA ALA A 264 -5.79 -7.10 13.95
C ALA A 264 -5.58 -8.39 14.76
N ALA A 265 -4.69 -8.38 15.75
CA ALA A 265 -4.47 -9.51 16.65
C ALA A 265 -5.72 -9.80 17.49
N ALA A 266 -6.32 -8.79 18.11
CA ALA A 266 -7.55 -8.98 18.89
C ALA A 266 -8.75 -9.38 18.01
N GLY A 267 -8.80 -8.92 16.76
CA GLY A 267 -9.78 -9.40 15.80
C GLY A 267 -9.66 -10.90 15.47
N ALA A 268 -8.49 -11.51 15.73
CA ALA A 268 -8.29 -12.94 15.58
C ALA A 268 -9.01 -13.78 16.67
N ASP A 269 -9.50 -13.14 17.72
CA ASP A 269 -10.30 -13.79 18.76
C ASP A 269 -11.81 -13.66 18.48
N LEU A 270 -12.22 -12.87 17.49
CA LEU A 270 -13.62 -12.79 17.07
C LEU A 270 -14.07 -14.10 16.38
N PRO A 271 -15.34 -14.49 16.52
CA PRO A 271 -15.90 -15.59 15.75
C PRO A 271 -15.80 -15.34 14.24
N PRO A 272 -15.43 -16.33 13.40
CA PRO A 272 -15.50 -16.22 11.95
C PRO A 272 -16.88 -15.79 11.44
N GLY A 273 -16.89 -14.91 10.44
CA GLY A 273 -18.10 -14.28 9.91
C GLY A 273 -18.58 -13.12 10.79
N THR A 274 -17.67 -12.33 11.33
CA THR A 274 -17.97 -11.15 12.16
C THR A 274 -17.44 -9.89 11.46
N THR A 275 -18.26 -8.84 11.39
CA THR A 275 -17.80 -7.51 10.94
C THR A 275 -18.30 -6.45 11.89
N LEU A 276 -17.38 -5.67 12.46
CA LEU A 276 -17.67 -4.54 13.36
C LEU A 276 -17.41 -3.22 12.63
N ASP A 277 -18.20 -2.19 12.90
CA ASP A 277 -17.91 -0.78 12.53
C ASP A 277 -17.56 -0.01 13.80
N GLY A 278 -16.50 0.79 13.74
CA GLY A 278 -15.94 1.42 14.91
C GLY A 278 -14.96 2.54 14.60
N GLU A 279 -14.46 3.16 15.66
CA GLU A 279 -13.45 4.21 15.60
C GLU A 279 -12.16 3.75 16.28
N ILE A 280 -11.02 3.88 15.59
CA ILE A 280 -9.70 3.68 16.18
C ILE A 280 -9.27 4.97 16.88
N LEU A 281 -8.97 4.89 18.17
CA LEU A 281 -8.56 6.01 19.01
C LEU A 281 -7.22 5.73 19.66
N ALA A 282 -6.41 6.78 19.87
CA ALA A 282 -5.34 6.71 20.85
C ALA A 282 -5.99 6.64 22.25
N TRP A 283 -5.48 5.76 23.12
CA TRP A 283 -6.16 5.39 24.36
C TRP A 283 -5.15 5.22 25.50
N SER A 284 -5.47 5.75 26.68
CA SER A 284 -4.66 5.58 27.91
C SER A 284 -5.52 5.83 29.12
N ASP A 285 -5.27 5.14 30.24
CA ASP A 285 -5.99 5.32 31.51
C ASP A 285 -7.52 5.29 31.34
N ASP A 286 -8.00 4.37 30.50
CA ASP A 286 -9.43 4.17 30.22
C ASP A 286 -10.16 5.38 29.60
N ARG A 287 -9.43 6.21 28.85
CA ARG A 287 -9.98 7.38 28.16
C ARG A 287 -9.34 7.62 26.79
N PRO A 288 -10.04 8.29 25.87
CA PRO A 288 -9.46 8.70 24.59
C PRO A 288 -8.39 9.78 24.81
N LEU A 289 -7.33 9.70 24.01
CA LEU A 289 -6.33 10.76 23.87
C LEU A 289 -6.68 11.63 22.65
N PRO A 290 -6.16 12.87 22.58
CA PRO A 290 -6.37 13.74 21.41
C PRO A 290 -5.90 13.09 20.11
N PHE A 291 -6.58 13.36 19.00
CA PHE A 291 -6.25 12.80 17.68
C PHE A 291 -4.78 13.03 17.26
N ALA A 292 -4.16 14.13 17.69
CA ALA A 292 -2.74 14.41 17.47
C ALA A 292 -1.80 13.29 18.00
N ALA A 293 -2.19 12.58 19.06
CA ALA A 293 -1.46 11.42 19.55
C ALA A 293 -1.51 10.27 18.52
N LEU A 294 -2.70 10.01 17.95
CA LEU A 294 -2.92 8.98 16.93
C LEU A 294 -2.17 9.29 15.62
N GLN A 295 -2.02 10.58 15.26
CA GLN A 295 -1.25 11.00 14.09
C GLN A 295 0.21 10.52 14.12
N ARG A 296 0.79 10.29 15.30
CA ARG A 296 2.16 9.75 15.43
C ARG A 296 2.29 8.34 14.83
N ARG A 297 1.19 7.58 14.75
CA ARG A 297 1.14 6.23 14.16
C ARG A 297 0.89 6.24 12.65
N LEU A 298 0.23 7.28 12.12
CA LEU A 298 -0.10 7.37 10.70
C LEU A 298 1.16 7.31 9.82
N GLY A 299 1.12 6.47 8.78
CA GLY A 299 2.21 6.31 7.81
C GLY A 299 3.44 5.53 8.30
N ARG A 300 3.39 4.94 9.51
CA ARG A 300 4.48 4.13 10.08
C ARG A 300 4.14 2.63 10.04
N ARG A 301 5.15 1.78 9.87
CA ARG A 301 5.02 0.31 9.73
C ARG A 301 5.59 -0.42 10.95
N MET A 302 5.15 -1.67 11.13
CA MET A 302 5.42 -2.58 12.25
C MET A 302 6.88 -2.65 12.74
N THR A 303 7.87 -2.32 11.90
CA THR A 303 9.30 -2.25 12.28
C THR A 303 9.66 -1.24 13.37
N GLN A 304 8.70 -0.44 13.87
CA GLN A 304 8.89 0.53 14.96
C GLN A 304 8.15 0.09 16.23
N LEU A 305 8.50 -1.09 16.75
CA LEU A 305 7.78 -1.74 17.87
C LEU A 305 7.53 -0.82 19.07
N ALA A 306 8.48 0.07 19.38
CA ALA A 306 8.39 1.02 20.49
C ALA A 306 7.17 1.97 20.40
N LEU A 307 6.74 2.34 19.19
CA LEU A 307 5.59 3.24 19.02
C LEU A 307 4.27 2.61 19.44
N TRP A 308 4.15 1.28 19.34
CA TRP A 308 2.93 0.57 19.68
C TRP A 308 2.68 0.59 21.19
N THR A 309 3.77 0.57 21.98
CA THR A 309 3.73 0.74 23.44
C THR A 309 3.59 2.22 23.83
N GLU A 310 4.20 3.16 23.09
CA GLU A 310 4.19 4.58 23.44
C GLU A 310 2.84 5.29 23.21
N VAL A 311 2.06 4.83 22.23
CA VAL A 311 0.74 5.40 21.94
C VAL A 311 -0.26 4.26 21.86
N PRO A 312 -0.76 3.69 22.96
CA PRO A 312 -1.73 2.60 22.89
C PRO A 312 -3.00 3.06 22.16
N VAL A 313 -3.72 2.10 21.56
CA VAL A 313 -4.96 2.38 20.82
C VAL A 313 -6.08 1.46 21.26
N ALA A 314 -7.31 1.92 21.07
CA ALA A 314 -8.52 1.13 21.20
C ALA A 314 -9.36 1.23 19.92
N PHE A 315 -10.05 0.14 19.58
CA PHE A 315 -11.12 0.09 18.59
C PHE A 315 -12.46 0.19 19.33
N ILE A 316 -13.08 1.36 19.27
CA ILE A 316 -14.38 1.62 19.88
C ILE A 316 -15.47 1.27 18.86
N ALA A 317 -15.99 0.05 18.97
CA ALA A 317 -17.03 -0.48 18.09
C ALA A 317 -18.39 0.12 18.43
N PHE A 318 -19.08 0.65 17.44
CA PHE A 318 -20.44 1.20 17.60
C PHE A 318 -21.52 0.37 16.87
N ASP A 319 -21.15 -0.48 15.91
CA ASP A 319 -22.11 -1.33 15.18
C ASP A 319 -21.57 -2.74 14.88
N LEU A 320 -22.49 -3.69 14.75
CA LEU A 320 -22.24 -5.08 14.30
C LEU A 320 -22.92 -5.28 12.96
N LEU A 321 -22.13 -5.35 11.89
CA LEU A 321 -22.61 -5.42 10.51
C LEU A 321 -22.79 -6.85 10.00
N GLU A 322 -22.04 -7.80 10.55
CA GLU A 322 -22.12 -9.23 10.18
C GLU A 322 -21.92 -10.09 11.41
N GLN A 323 -22.72 -11.15 11.52
CA GLN A 323 -22.65 -12.11 12.62
C GLN A 323 -22.84 -13.52 12.07
N SER A 324 -21.90 -14.43 12.38
CA SER A 324 -21.90 -15.81 11.88
C SER A 324 -22.04 -15.91 10.36
N GLY A 325 -21.40 -14.99 9.64
CA GLY A 325 -21.38 -14.94 8.17
C GLY A 325 -22.67 -14.42 7.54
N ARG A 326 -23.60 -13.87 8.34
CA ARG A 326 -24.85 -13.27 7.86
C ARG A 326 -24.82 -11.76 8.03
N ASP A 327 -25.20 -11.05 6.97
CA ASP A 327 -25.40 -9.60 7.01
C ASP A 327 -26.48 -9.25 8.04
N ALA A 328 -26.11 -8.44 9.03
CA ALA A 328 -26.96 -8.04 10.13
C ALA A 328 -27.63 -6.68 9.90
N ARG A 329 -27.30 -5.94 8.83
CA ARG A 329 -27.70 -4.54 8.62
C ARG A 329 -29.20 -4.34 8.46
N GLU A 330 -29.91 -5.36 7.99
CA GLU A 330 -31.38 -5.37 7.89
C GLU A 330 -32.08 -5.47 9.26
N ARG A 331 -31.35 -5.80 10.34
CA ARG A 331 -31.89 -5.83 11.70
C ARG A 331 -31.89 -4.42 12.31
N PRO A 332 -32.86 -4.09 13.19
CA PRO A 332 -32.87 -2.81 13.91
C PRO A 332 -31.56 -2.52 14.66
N LEU A 333 -31.13 -1.25 14.68
CA LEU A 333 -29.88 -0.82 15.35
C LEU A 333 -29.76 -1.34 16.79
N ARG A 334 -30.84 -1.22 17.58
CA ARG A 334 -30.89 -1.71 18.97
C ARG A 334 -30.52 -3.20 19.11
N GLU A 335 -30.89 -4.03 18.13
CA GLU A 335 -30.62 -5.47 18.15
C GLU A 335 -29.18 -5.78 17.74
N ARG A 336 -28.64 -5.03 16.77
CA ARG A 336 -27.23 -5.13 16.39
C ARG A 336 -26.34 -4.67 17.54
N ARG A 337 -26.74 -3.59 18.22
CA ARG A 337 -26.07 -3.01 19.37
C ARG A 337 -26.02 -3.95 20.57
N ALA A 338 -27.15 -4.55 20.95
CA ALA A 338 -27.17 -5.55 22.03
C ALA A 338 -26.31 -6.79 21.69
N ALA A 339 -26.32 -7.22 20.42
CA ALA A 339 -25.48 -8.33 19.97
C ALA A 339 -23.98 -7.97 19.96
N LEU A 340 -23.63 -6.72 19.64
CA LEU A 340 -22.26 -6.20 19.74
C LEU A 340 -21.75 -6.23 21.18
N GLU A 341 -22.55 -5.75 22.13
CA GLU A 341 -22.18 -5.74 23.55
C GLU A 341 -21.99 -7.15 24.08
N THR A 342 -22.94 -8.05 23.80
CA THR A 342 -22.83 -9.47 24.19
C THR A 342 -21.58 -10.14 23.59
N LEU A 343 -21.22 -9.79 22.35
CA LEU A 343 -20.03 -10.31 21.69
C LEU A 343 -18.75 -9.82 22.37
N LEU A 344 -18.68 -8.54 22.74
CA LEU A 344 -17.50 -7.93 23.32
C LEU A 344 -17.35 -8.15 24.83
N ASP A 345 -18.41 -8.54 25.54
CA ASP A 345 -18.35 -8.95 26.96
C ASP A 345 -17.41 -10.15 27.19
N GLY A 346 -17.16 -10.97 26.16
CA GLY A 346 -16.22 -12.09 26.22
C GLY A 346 -14.74 -11.70 26.12
N PHE A 347 -14.42 -10.43 25.86
CA PHE A 347 -13.04 -9.97 25.71
C PHE A 347 -12.48 -9.45 27.04
N ASP A 348 -11.18 -9.72 27.27
CA ASP A 348 -10.48 -9.21 28.46
C ASP A 348 -10.42 -7.67 28.45
N ALA A 349 -10.36 -7.05 29.63
CA ALA A 349 -10.23 -5.59 29.80
C ALA A 349 -8.96 -5.02 29.15
N LEU A 350 -7.94 -5.87 28.93
CA LEU A 350 -6.71 -5.54 28.20
C LEU A 350 -6.88 -5.56 26.67
N SER A 351 -8.00 -6.07 26.16
CA SER A 351 -8.31 -6.05 24.73
C SER A 351 -8.40 -4.61 24.22
N PRO A 352 -7.87 -4.32 23.02
CA PRO A 352 -8.11 -3.05 22.36
C PRO A 352 -9.55 -2.94 21.83
N LEU A 353 -10.31 -4.04 21.71
CA LEU A 353 -11.69 -4.02 21.21
C LEU A 353 -12.66 -3.68 22.34
N ARG A 354 -13.46 -2.63 22.15
CA ARG A 354 -14.38 -2.13 23.18
C ARG A 354 -15.70 -1.69 22.57
N PRO A 355 -16.85 -1.93 23.21
CA PRO A 355 -18.10 -1.34 22.78
C PRO A 355 -18.10 0.17 23.08
N ALA A 356 -18.67 0.97 22.17
CA ALA A 356 -18.90 2.40 22.41
C ALA A 356 -19.85 2.59 23.59
N PRO A 357 -19.56 3.44 24.59
CA PRO A 357 -20.51 3.74 25.66
C PRO A 357 -21.78 4.41 25.10
N ILE A 358 -22.94 3.97 25.59
CA ILE A 358 -24.27 4.58 25.35
C ILE A 358 -24.61 5.52 26.50
#